data_AF-W5JIA1-F1
#
_entry.id   AF-W5JIA1-F1
#
_cell.length_a   1.000
_cell.length_b   1.000
_cell.length_c   1.000
_cell.angle_alpha   90.00
_cell.angle_beta   90.00
_cell.angle_gamma   90.00
#
_symmetry.space_group_name_H-M   'P 1'
#
loop_
_entity.id
_entity.type
_entity.pdbx_description
1 polymer ?
#
loop_
_entity_poly.entity_id
_entity_poly.type
_entity_poly.pdbx_seq_one_letter_code
_entity_poly.pdbx_strand_id
1 'polypeptide(L)'
;MSLSVQATLPTQPPSMEEESFIILGSSPTPSMETISMSAATGPPSVASQQVASPPPSLKRSALVSKLETSTQLDSTTYSLLTTNGGGQREEQQQTTKSMMSDSSCSMFVASVESQPNSLRSIENKENCVPRDGPRAFELGPSPTASFVLGETRSLLLQQFPSLAQASMSAEEMRLLQKLSSEHGQLKESLQRANVAMRKNFASIQQLQDETKTRRCQLESRIDEQQQQIDQQNAEIGRLKDALAAAESLAAEREKEKEAIRSELQAELEEIRRVREMEQKEAQQEVDELCKLASERQAVIQNLATKIENLELQIKGFVVVNTNKPEPGDGTAKFVPIEAHQQQVKALERKMSVEVAKNLEFEDMRKLYVDEITCLKANVQAAEKVYTASRVDMQKLYDELKERDTTIEQLRADVRTATDQIIVLGAQSEIYQKDFEAERTAREELASEKSRILAEFEVVQRQNTELTAQLNAKEQTPTAETAARMVQLATEAANPKRRGEPSPPAEGGNEPLSLLRCPLCLKGFRDFGTLQNHASDCMGTE
;
A
#
# COMPACT_ATOMS: atom_id res chain seq x y z
N MET A 1 66.91 -3.85 -11.58
CA MET A 1 66.57 -2.83 -12.59
C MET A 1 65.06 -2.74 -12.59
N SER A 2 64.45 -1.84 -11.83
CA SER A 2 64.33 -0.38 -12.04
C SER A 2 62.88 -0.10 -12.43
N LEU A 3 62.09 0.26 -11.42
CA LEU A 3 60.69 0.64 -11.54
C LEU A 3 60.57 1.95 -12.35
N SER A 4 59.42 2.18 -12.96
CA SER A 4 58.99 3.54 -13.33
C SER A 4 57.50 3.70 -13.05
N VAL A 5 57.23 4.49 -12.03
CA VAL A 5 55.91 5.02 -11.68
C VAL A 5 55.80 6.39 -12.31
N GLN A 6 54.65 6.73 -12.90
CA GLN A 6 54.29 8.13 -13.07
C GLN A 6 52.78 8.30 -12.90
N ALA A 7 52.42 9.20 -11.99
CA ALA A 7 51.06 9.59 -11.68
C ALA A 7 50.98 11.12 -11.78
N THR A 8 49.91 11.63 -12.38
CA THR A 8 49.58 13.06 -12.33
C THR A 8 48.06 13.27 -12.36
N LEU A 9 47.60 14.17 -11.50
CA LEU A 9 46.24 14.66 -11.24
C LEU A 9 46.39 16.15 -10.85
N PRO A 10 45.32 16.97 -10.75
CA PRO A 10 44.08 17.04 -11.54
C PRO A 10 43.89 18.47 -12.12
N THR A 11 42.80 18.73 -12.86
CA THR A 11 42.28 20.11 -13.06
C THR A 11 40.78 20.11 -13.40
N GLN A 12 40.05 21.10 -12.87
CA GLN A 12 38.59 21.31 -12.97
C GLN A 12 38.30 22.79 -12.62
N PRO A 13 37.11 23.37 -12.86
CA PRO A 13 36.26 23.46 -14.06
C PRO A 13 36.22 24.91 -14.63
N PRO A 14 35.38 25.23 -15.63
CA PRO A 14 34.08 25.92 -15.38
C PRO A 14 32.91 25.27 -16.14
N SER A 15 31.70 25.13 -15.57
CA SER A 15 30.66 26.18 -15.44
C SER A 15 30.19 26.76 -16.78
N MET A 16 29.13 26.16 -17.31
CA MET A 16 28.13 26.75 -18.21
C MET A 16 26.77 26.15 -17.84
N GLU A 17 25.72 26.96 -17.92
CA GLU A 17 24.36 26.63 -17.46
C GLU A 17 23.53 26.08 -18.63
N GLU A 18 22.79 24.98 -18.42
CA GLU A 18 21.67 24.60 -19.28
C GLU A 18 20.47 24.17 -18.42
N GLU A 19 19.46 25.04 -18.35
CA GLU A 19 18.20 24.82 -17.65
C GLU A 19 17.32 23.84 -18.43
N SER A 20 17.32 22.56 -18.04
CA SER A 20 16.50 21.54 -18.69
C SER A 20 15.20 21.29 -17.92
N PHE A 21 14.11 21.90 -18.39
CA PHE A 21 12.76 21.68 -17.87
C PHE A 21 12.23 20.29 -18.29
N ILE A 22 12.03 19.41 -17.32
CA ILE A 22 11.32 18.14 -17.55
C ILE A 22 9.81 18.39 -17.54
N ILE A 23 9.19 18.35 -18.71
CA ILE A 23 7.73 18.16 -18.85
C ILE A 23 7.48 16.72 -19.26
N LEU A 24 6.93 15.92 -18.36
CA LEU A 24 6.40 14.59 -18.65
C LEU A 24 5.07 14.72 -19.40
N GLY A 25 4.96 14.14 -20.60
CA GLY A 25 3.71 14.19 -21.36
C GLY A 25 3.69 13.36 -22.65
N SER A 26 2.94 12.26 -22.61
CA SER A 26 2.16 11.71 -23.73
C SER A 26 2.92 11.14 -24.96
N SER A 27 3.14 9.82 -24.96
CA SER A 27 3.35 9.04 -26.18
C SER A 27 2.04 8.82 -26.95
N PRO A 28 2.02 8.99 -28.29
CA PRO A 28 0.87 8.61 -29.13
C PRO A 28 0.93 7.14 -29.54
N THR A 29 -0.24 6.50 -29.64
CA THR A 29 -0.42 5.13 -30.14
C THR A 29 -0.42 5.06 -31.67
N PRO A 30 0.22 4.05 -32.30
CA PRO A 30 0.00 3.71 -33.70
C PRO A 30 -1.07 2.62 -33.84
N SER A 31 -1.98 2.76 -34.81
CA SER A 31 -3.05 1.79 -35.09
C SER A 31 -2.66 0.76 -36.16
N MET A 32 -3.09 -0.49 -35.91
CA MET A 32 -3.49 -1.52 -36.87
C MET A 32 -2.73 -1.70 -38.20
N GLU A 33 -2.06 -2.86 -38.32
CA GLU A 33 -1.90 -3.54 -39.61
C GLU A 33 -2.48 -4.98 -39.58
N THR A 34 -3.28 -5.22 -40.61
CA THR A 34 -3.88 -6.44 -41.16
C THR A 34 -3.26 -7.82 -40.83
N ILE A 35 -4.12 -8.81 -40.53
CA ILE A 35 -3.87 -10.22 -40.87
C ILE A 35 -5.09 -10.78 -41.63
N SER A 36 -4.87 -11.20 -42.87
CA SER A 36 -5.87 -11.86 -43.72
C SER A 36 -5.92 -13.37 -43.47
N MET A 37 -7.11 -13.96 -43.48
CA MET A 37 -7.31 -15.42 -43.46
C MET A 37 -7.60 -15.99 -44.85
N SER A 38 -6.88 -17.07 -45.21
CA SER A 38 -7.10 -18.02 -46.33
C SER A 38 -5.96 -19.04 -46.27
N ALA A 39 -6.03 -20.35 -46.58
CA ALA A 39 -7.11 -21.33 -46.82
C ALA A 39 -6.46 -22.75 -46.55
N ALA A 40 -6.97 -23.96 -46.83
CA ALA A 40 -8.13 -24.46 -47.58
C ALA A 40 -8.53 -25.89 -47.10
N THR A 41 -9.42 -26.56 -47.83
CA THR A 41 -9.95 -27.94 -47.62
C THR A 41 -9.03 -29.06 -48.19
N GLY A 42 -9.27 -30.34 -47.81
CA GLY A 42 -8.50 -31.54 -48.23
C GLY A 42 -8.77 -32.08 -49.67
N PRO A 43 -8.73 -33.41 -50.00
CA PRO A 43 -8.96 -34.58 -49.13
C PRO A 43 -8.05 -35.84 -49.49
N PRO A 44 -8.42 -37.16 -49.50
CA PRO A 44 -7.52 -38.22 -48.98
C PRO A 44 -7.19 -39.45 -49.89
N SER A 45 -6.20 -40.27 -49.48
CA SER A 45 -5.90 -41.65 -49.99
C SER A 45 -4.75 -42.32 -49.19
N VAL A 46 -4.48 -43.64 -49.18
CA VAL A 46 -5.31 -44.89 -49.23
C VAL A 46 -4.38 -46.12 -48.96
N ALA A 47 -4.86 -47.17 -48.28
CA ALA A 47 -4.26 -48.53 -48.14
C ALA A 47 -2.88 -48.67 -47.44
N SER A 48 -2.40 -49.83 -46.94
CA SER A 48 -2.99 -51.11 -46.43
C SER A 48 -1.87 -52.00 -45.81
N GLN A 49 -2.26 -53.08 -45.11
CA GLN A 49 -1.46 -54.24 -44.63
C GLN A 49 -0.44 -53.96 -43.49
N GLN A 50 -0.41 -54.64 -42.32
CA GLN A 50 -0.81 -55.97 -41.82
C GLN A 50 0.28 -57.08 -41.95
N VAL A 51 0.44 -57.86 -40.86
CA VAL A 51 0.99 -59.23 -40.72
C VAL A 51 2.31 -59.44 -39.93
N ALA A 52 2.17 -60.22 -38.85
CA ALA A 52 3.10 -61.17 -38.18
C ALA A 52 4.34 -60.74 -37.34
N SER A 53 4.29 -61.19 -36.07
CA SER A 53 5.40 -61.70 -35.24
C SER A 53 5.28 -63.24 -35.16
N PRO A 54 6.16 -64.03 -34.46
CA PRO A 54 7.53 -63.85 -33.93
C PRO A 54 8.42 -65.08 -34.34
N PRO A 55 9.39 -65.69 -33.59
CA PRO A 55 10.20 -65.32 -32.40
C PRO A 55 11.75 -65.54 -32.66
N PRO A 56 12.63 -65.95 -31.71
CA PRO A 56 13.44 -65.02 -30.90
C PRO A 56 14.97 -65.31 -30.86
N SER A 57 15.81 -64.33 -30.46
CA SER A 57 17.03 -64.61 -29.65
C SER A 57 17.78 -63.36 -29.12
N LEU A 58 17.95 -63.34 -27.80
CA LEU A 58 19.17 -62.99 -27.03
C LEU A 58 20.03 -61.73 -27.35
N LYS A 59 19.96 -60.81 -26.35
CA LYS A 59 21.09 -60.20 -25.60
C LYS A 59 21.83 -58.93 -26.11
N ARG A 60 21.85 -57.97 -25.16
CA ARG A 60 22.88 -56.95 -24.80
C ARG A 60 22.97 -55.61 -25.58
N SER A 61 22.47 -54.58 -24.87
CA SER A 61 23.19 -53.36 -24.45
C SER A 61 23.97 -52.51 -25.48
N ALA A 62 23.43 -51.31 -25.77
CA ALA A 62 24.24 -50.09 -26.00
C ALA A 62 23.36 -48.81 -26.04
N LEU A 63 23.16 -48.15 -24.88
CA LEU A 63 22.82 -46.71 -24.70
C LEU A 63 23.35 -46.36 -23.30
N VAL A 64 24.43 -45.60 -23.09
CA VAL A 64 24.64 -44.18 -23.41
C VAL A 64 23.57 -43.28 -22.78
N SER A 65 23.80 -42.90 -21.52
CA SER A 65 23.15 -41.77 -20.84
C SER A 65 24.19 -40.94 -20.10
N LYS A 66 23.85 -39.66 -19.86
CA LYS A 66 24.79 -38.57 -19.62
C LYS A 66 25.30 -38.52 -18.18
N LEU A 67 26.54 -38.04 -18.02
CA LEU A 67 27.15 -37.72 -16.75
C LEU A 67 26.73 -36.30 -16.34
N GLU A 68 25.95 -36.14 -15.26
CA GLU A 68 25.71 -34.83 -14.63
C GLU A 68 26.53 -34.72 -13.35
N THR A 69 27.39 -33.70 -13.27
CA THR A 69 28.32 -33.50 -12.17
C THR A 69 27.67 -32.79 -10.99
N SER A 70 27.30 -33.56 -9.97
CA SER A 70 26.89 -33.02 -8.67
C SER A 70 28.12 -32.62 -7.84
N THR A 71 28.27 -31.33 -7.55
CA THR A 71 29.28 -30.82 -6.60
C THR A 71 28.65 -30.60 -5.23
N GLN A 72 28.79 -31.57 -4.33
CA GLN A 72 28.57 -31.35 -2.89
C GLN A 72 29.93 -31.21 -2.19
N LEU A 73 30.08 -30.11 -1.45
CA LEU A 73 31.24 -29.86 -0.58
C LEU A 73 30.83 -30.10 0.87
N ASP A 74 31.07 -31.31 1.37
CA ASP A 74 30.97 -31.58 2.81
C ASP A 74 32.17 -30.99 3.53
N SER A 75 31.92 -30.03 4.42
CA SER A 75 32.89 -29.53 5.40
C SER A 75 32.49 -29.96 6.79
N THR A 76 32.87 -31.19 7.17
CA THR A 76 32.86 -31.62 8.56
C THR A 76 34.16 -31.20 9.23
N THR A 77 34.08 -30.50 10.37
CA THR A 77 35.23 -30.30 11.24
C THR A 77 34.78 -30.36 12.69
N TYR A 78 35.48 -31.19 13.46
CA TYR A 78 35.31 -31.41 14.88
C TYR A 78 35.35 -30.12 15.70
N SER A 79 34.53 -30.07 16.76
CA SER A 79 35.04 -29.62 18.06
C SER A 79 34.27 -30.29 19.20
N LEU A 80 34.99 -30.77 20.20
CA LEU A 80 34.50 -31.49 21.37
C LEU A 80 34.46 -30.58 22.61
N LEU A 81 33.84 -31.09 23.70
CA LEU A 81 33.84 -30.55 25.07
C LEU A 81 32.84 -29.39 25.32
N THR A 82 32.05 -29.34 26.41
CA THR A 82 32.05 -30.12 27.67
C THR A 82 30.69 -30.13 28.40
N THR A 83 30.36 -31.30 28.99
CA THR A 83 29.70 -31.54 30.31
C THR A 83 28.28 -31.08 30.67
N ASN A 84 27.51 -32.10 31.09
CA ASN A 84 26.63 -32.20 32.28
C ASN A 84 25.29 -31.42 32.36
N GLY A 85 24.23 -32.19 32.63
CA GLY A 85 22.94 -31.71 33.14
C GLY A 85 21.80 -32.69 32.82
N GLY A 86 21.64 -33.75 33.62
CA GLY A 86 20.63 -34.80 33.35
C GLY A 86 19.22 -34.47 33.88
N GLY A 87 18.23 -35.25 33.46
CA GLY A 87 16.86 -35.21 33.98
C GLY A 87 15.89 -36.00 33.10
N GLN A 88 15.23 -37.01 33.66
CA GLN A 88 14.28 -37.88 32.93
C GLN A 88 12.84 -37.34 32.99
N ARG A 89 11.95 -37.99 32.20
CA ARG A 89 10.50 -38.16 32.45
C ARG A 89 9.59 -36.94 32.28
N GLU A 90 8.29 -37.08 31.99
CA GLU A 90 7.47 -38.15 31.36
C GLU A 90 6.17 -37.44 30.86
N GLU A 91 5.19 -38.17 30.32
CA GLU A 91 3.90 -37.63 29.85
C GLU A 91 3.10 -36.88 30.95
N GLN A 92 2.35 -35.82 30.58
CA GLN A 92 0.88 -35.93 30.51
C GLN A 92 0.14 -34.68 30.00
N GLN A 93 -1.08 -34.92 29.52
CA GLN A 93 -2.09 -33.95 29.12
C GLN A 93 -2.75 -33.29 30.35
N GLN A 94 -3.13 -32.00 30.28
CA GLN A 94 -4.54 -31.55 30.28
C GLN A 94 -4.73 -30.05 30.62
N THR A 95 -5.57 -29.40 29.82
CA THR A 95 -6.50 -28.29 30.12
C THR A 95 -6.21 -27.32 31.28
N THR A 96 -6.13 -26.03 30.97
CA THR A 96 -6.87 -24.97 31.71
C THR A 96 -7.40 -23.90 30.76
N LYS A 97 -8.52 -23.26 31.14
CA LYS A 97 -9.11 -22.09 30.49
C LYS A 97 -8.54 -20.81 31.12
N SER A 98 -8.29 -19.76 30.34
CA SER A 98 -8.37 -18.36 30.80
C SER A 98 -8.57 -17.46 29.57
N MET A 99 -9.75 -16.88 29.37
CA MET A 99 -10.24 -15.58 29.86
C MET A 99 -9.71 -14.36 29.09
N MET A 100 -10.70 -13.53 28.76
CA MET A 100 -10.65 -12.17 28.23
C MET A 100 -9.52 -11.29 28.77
N SER A 101 -9.10 -10.32 27.96
CA SER A 101 -8.40 -9.13 28.43
C SER A 101 -8.87 -7.93 27.60
N ASP A 102 -9.78 -7.15 28.17
CA ASP A 102 -10.06 -5.79 27.71
C ASP A 102 -8.81 -4.93 27.87
N SER A 103 -8.53 -4.04 26.91
CA SER A 103 -7.42 -3.09 26.99
C SER A 103 -7.94 -1.67 26.83
N SER A 104 -7.95 -0.94 27.94
CA SER A 104 -8.25 0.50 27.97
C SER A 104 -6.99 1.33 27.72
N CYS A 105 -7.10 2.37 26.91
CA CYS A 105 -6.21 3.53 26.89
C CYS A 105 -7.10 4.78 26.81
N SER A 106 -7.34 5.46 27.93
CA SER A 106 -6.48 6.48 28.54
C SER A 106 -6.49 7.80 27.76
N MET A 107 -7.06 8.83 28.40
CA MET A 107 -7.20 10.17 27.83
C MET A 107 -5.87 10.90 27.83
N PHE A 108 -5.63 11.71 26.79
CA PHE A 108 -4.70 12.84 26.87
C PHE A 108 -5.40 14.14 26.51
N VAL A 109 -5.14 15.15 27.33
CA VAL A 109 -5.59 16.53 27.19
C VAL A 109 -4.41 17.34 26.65
N ALA A 110 -4.62 18.13 25.60
CA ALA A 110 -3.64 19.11 25.15
C ALA A 110 -4.36 20.38 24.67
N SER A 111 -3.87 21.54 25.13
CA SER A 111 -4.51 22.83 24.90
C SER A 111 -4.21 23.42 23.53
N VAL A 112 -5.26 24.05 22.99
CA VAL A 112 -5.26 25.32 22.24
C VAL A 112 -3.92 26.06 22.20
N GLU A 113 -3.38 26.27 21.00
CA GLU A 113 -2.73 27.53 20.66
C GLU A 113 -3.08 27.91 19.21
N SER A 114 -3.38 29.18 18.99
CA SER A 114 -4.09 29.68 17.81
C SER A 114 -3.26 30.66 17.00
N GLN A 115 -3.20 30.48 15.68
CA GLN A 115 -3.12 31.61 14.75
C GLN A 115 -3.96 31.35 13.49
N PRO A 116 -4.58 32.40 12.90
CA PRO A 116 -5.59 32.25 11.86
C PRO A 116 -5.01 32.43 10.46
N ASN A 117 -5.54 31.71 9.46
CA ASN A 117 -5.84 32.35 8.17
C ASN A 117 -6.76 31.53 7.23
N SER A 118 -7.72 32.27 6.65
CA SER A 118 -8.26 32.07 5.31
C SER A 118 -8.99 30.76 4.96
N LEU A 119 -10.24 30.65 5.40
CA LEU A 119 -11.31 30.17 4.52
C LEU A 119 -12.26 31.33 4.17
N ARG A 120 -12.34 31.65 2.86
CA ARG A 120 -13.29 32.62 2.32
C ARG A 120 -14.70 32.03 2.38
N SER A 121 -15.47 32.41 3.39
CA SER A 121 -16.91 32.18 3.38
C SER A 121 -17.59 33.15 2.40
N ILE A 122 -18.56 32.66 1.63
CA ILE A 122 -19.28 33.45 0.63
C ILE A 122 -20.35 34.28 1.35
N GLU A 123 -19.99 35.52 1.71
CA GLU A 123 -20.96 36.52 2.17
C GLU A 123 -21.87 36.95 1.01
N ASN A 124 -23.15 36.55 1.04
CA ASN A 124 -24.18 37.24 0.27
C ASN A 124 -24.53 38.55 0.99
N LYS A 125 -24.12 39.68 0.39
CA LYS A 125 -24.11 41.00 1.03
C LYS A 125 -24.76 42.04 0.12
N GLU A 126 -26.06 42.28 0.32
CA GLU A 126 -26.92 43.38 -0.19
C GLU A 126 -28.34 43.11 0.40
N ASN A 127 -29.08 44.00 1.07
CA ASN A 127 -28.90 45.43 1.35
C ASN A 127 -29.64 45.88 2.64
N CYS A 128 -29.03 46.82 3.39
CA CYS A 128 -29.61 47.93 4.18
C CYS A 128 -30.90 47.80 5.05
N VAL A 129 -30.71 47.64 6.38
CA VAL A 129 -31.01 48.59 7.52
C VAL A 129 -31.80 49.89 7.21
N PRO A 130 -32.60 50.53 8.12
CA PRO A 130 -32.82 50.34 9.59
C PRO A 130 -34.28 49.96 9.97
N ARG A 131 -34.72 49.61 11.20
CA ARG A 131 -34.35 49.87 12.62
C ARG A 131 -34.60 51.29 13.15
N ASP A 132 -35.86 51.60 13.45
CA ASP A 132 -36.26 52.80 14.19
C ASP A 132 -35.85 52.77 15.68
N GLY A 133 -35.54 53.97 16.18
CA GLY A 133 -35.29 54.31 17.59
C GLY A 133 -35.80 55.74 17.84
N PRO A 134 -36.14 56.11 19.09
CA PRO A 134 -37.25 57.03 19.33
C PRO A 134 -36.92 58.51 19.14
N ARG A 135 -37.92 59.27 18.68
CA ARG A 135 -38.02 60.72 18.88
C ARG A 135 -39.34 61.09 19.52
N ALA A 136 -39.26 61.68 20.72
CA ALA A 136 -40.29 62.59 21.17
C ALA A 136 -40.13 63.92 20.42
N PHE A 137 -41.23 64.49 19.93
CA PHE A 137 -41.35 65.91 19.61
C PHE A 137 -42.81 66.35 19.77
N GLU A 138 -43.00 67.53 20.33
CA GLU A 138 -44.30 68.08 20.71
C GLU A 138 -45.14 68.50 19.49
N LEU A 139 -46.46 68.33 19.58
CA LEU A 139 -47.40 68.75 18.54
C LEU A 139 -47.98 70.15 18.85
N GLY A 140 -47.41 71.17 18.21
CA GLY A 140 -48.10 72.43 17.94
C GLY A 140 -48.92 72.34 16.63
N PRO A 141 -50.08 73.01 16.51
CA PRO A 141 -50.91 72.94 15.32
C PRO A 141 -50.33 73.77 14.17
N SER A 142 -50.13 73.16 12.99
CA SER A 142 -49.69 73.85 11.76
C SER A 142 -50.77 73.80 10.66
N PRO A 143 -50.92 74.85 9.82
CA PRO A 143 -52.05 75.01 8.90
C PRO A 143 -51.90 74.27 7.56
N THR A 144 -51.13 73.18 7.50
CA THR A 144 -50.80 72.48 6.24
C THR A 144 -51.85 71.45 5.82
N ALA A 145 -52.83 71.14 6.67
CA ALA A 145 -53.81 70.08 6.45
C ALA A 145 -54.68 70.27 5.18
N SER A 146 -54.96 71.52 4.78
CA SER A 146 -55.85 71.83 3.66
C SER A 146 -55.22 71.67 2.28
N PHE A 147 -53.89 71.80 2.15
CA PHE A 147 -53.20 71.60 0.86
C PHE A 147 -53.12 70.11 0.51
N VAL A 148 -52.71 69.28 1.48
CA VAL A 148 -52.62 67.82 1.33
C VAL A 148 -53.98 67.20 0.96
N LEU A 149 -55.08 67.70 1.52
CA LEU A 149 -56.43 67.22 1.17
C LEU A 149 -56.85 67.52 -0.29
N GLY A 150 -56.21 68.48 -0.98
CA GLY A 150 -56.47 68.79 -2.38
C GLY A 150 -55.86 67.76 -3.33
N GLU A 151 -54.58 67.42 -3.12
CA GLU A 151 -53.86 66.45 -3.94
C GLU A 151 -54.40 65.03 -3.77
N THR A 152 -54.75 64.65 -2.53
CA THR A 152 -55.30 63.31 -2.24
C THR A 152 -56.70 63.12 -2.82
N ARG A 153 -57.51 64.19 -2.83
CA ARG A 153 -58.78 64.22 -3.56
C ARG A 153 -58.57 64.03 -5.06
N SER A 154 -57.57 64.68 -5.66
CA SER A 154 -57.27 64.54 -7.10
C SER A 154 -56.84 63.12 -7.48
N LEU A 155 -55.95 62.49 -6.69
CA LEU A 155 -55.49 61.12 -6.91
C LEU A 155 -56.63 60.08 -6.79
N LEU A 156 -57.49 60.22 -5.77
CA LEU A 156 -58.65 59.35 -5.60
C LEU A 156 -59.69 59.52 -6.73
N LEU A 157 -59.94 60.74 -7.18
CA LEU A 157 -60.84 61.02 -8.30
C LEU A 157 -60.32 60.47 -9.64
N GLN A 158 -59.00 60.45 -9.84
CA GLN A 158 -58.38 59.84 -11.00
C GLN A 158 -58.48 58.30 -10.96
N GLN A 159 -58.37 57.69 -9.77
CA GLN A 159 -58.47 56.24 -9.58
C GLN A 159 -59.93 55.74 -9.61
N PHE A 160 -60.89 56.57 -9.18
CA PHE A 160 -62.32 56.24 -9.11
C PHE A 160 -63.19 57.42 -9.60
N PRO A 161 -63.35 57.61 -10.93
CA PRO A 161 -64.08 58.75 -11.50
C PRO A 161 -65.54 58.86 -11.06
N SER A 162 -66.17 57.74 -10.69
CA SER A 162 -67.54 57.65 -10.18
C SER A 162 -67.75 58.34 -8.82
N LEU A 163 -66.69 58.65 -8.06
CA LEU A 163 -66.78 59.36 -6.79
C LEU A 163 -66.87 60.90 -6.95
N ALA A 164 -66.74 61.43 -8.17
CA ALA A 164 -66.72 62.88 -8.43
C ALA A 164 -68.01 63.63 -8.03
N GLN A 165 -69.14 62.92 -7.92
CA GLN A 165 -70.45 63.50 -7.61
C GLN A 165 -70.92 63.23 -6.18
N ALA A 166 -70.18 62.44 -5.39
CA ALA A 166 -70.54 62.10 -4.02
C ALA A 166 -69.97 63.11 -3.01
N SER A 167 -70.82 63.68 -2.14
CA SER A 167 -70.40 64.55 -1.04
C SER A 167 -69.87 63.74 0.15
N MET A 168 -68.72 63.09 -0.03
CA MET A 168 -68.02 62.38 1.04
C MET A 168 -67.37 63.36 2.02
N SER A 169 -67.37 63.01 3.31
CA SER A 169 -66.67 63.77 4.35
C SER A 169 -65.14 63.65 4.21
N ALA A 170 -64.42 64.59 4.82
CA ALA A 170 -62.95 64.58 4.79
C ALA A 170 -62.33 63.38 5.52
N GLU A 171 -63.05 62.79 6.47
CA GLU A 171 -62.63 61.59 7.21
C GLU A 171 -62.79 60.32 6.37
N GLU A 172 -63.92 60.16 5.68
CA GLU A 172 -64.15 59.07 4.72
C GLU A 172 -63.13 59.12 3.56
N MET A 173 -62.77 60.30 3.08
CA MET A 173 -61.74 60.47 2.05
C MET A 173 -60.36 60.04 2.54
N ARG A 174 -60.00 60.36 3.79
CA ARG A 174 -58.76 59.91 4.43
C ARG A 174 -58.73 58.40 4.63
N LEU A 175 -59.86 57.81 5.03
CA LEU A 175 -60.01 56.37 5.18
C LEU A 175 -59.88 55.64 3.83
N LEU A 176 -60.52 56.15 2.77
CA LEU A 176 -60.42 55.59 1.42
C LEU A 176 -58.99 55.69 0.87
N GLN A 177 -58.29 56.80 1.11
CA GLN A 177 -56.88 56.95 0.75
C GLN A 177 -56.01 55.91 1.48
N LYS A 178 -56.23 55.75 2.80
CA LYS A 178 -55.53 54.74 3.61
C LYS A 178 -55.76 53.34 3.05
N LEU A 179 -57.02 52.94 2.81
CA LEU A 179 -57.38 51.66 2.22
C LEU A 179 -56.77 51.45 0.82
N SER A 180 -56.73 52.47 -0.04
CA SER A 180 -56.07 52.38 -1.36
C SER A 180 -54.55 52.15 -1.20
N SER A 181 -53.90 52.84 -0.26
CA SER A 181 -52.47 52.66 0.02
C SER A 181 -52.15 51.28 0.63
N GLU A 182 -52.98 50.78 1.54
CA GLU A 182 -52.87 49.45 2.15
C GLU A 182 -53.11 48.35 1.09
N HIS A 183 -54.08 48.54 0.19
CA HIS A 183 -54.30 47.62 -0.93
C HIS A 183 -53.12 47.60 -1.91
N GLY A 184 -52.52 48.76 -2.21
CA GLY A 184 -51.30 48.87 -3.00
C GLY A 184 -50.13 48.11 -2.36
N GLN A 185 -49.87 48.36 -1.08
CA GLN A 185 -48.84 47.67 -0.30
C GLN A 185 -49.07 46.16 -0.24
N LEU A 186 -50.32 45.72 -0.06
CA LEU A 186 -50.69 44.29 -0.05
C LEU A 186 -50.43 43.65 -1.43
N LYS A 187 -50.78 44.33 -2.52
CA LYS A 187 -50.52 43.86 -3.89
C LYS A 187 -49.01 43.75 -4.18
N GLU A 188 -48.23 44.74 -3.79
CA GLU A 188 -46.76 44.69 -3.91
C GLU A 188 -46.11 43.63 -3.02
N SER A 189 -46.62 43.45 -1.80
CA SER A 189 -46.18 42.40 -0.87
C SER A 189 -46.46 41.01 -1.46
N LEU A 190 -47.67 40.79 -1.98
CA LEU A 190 -48.06 39.56 -2.66
C LEU A 190 -47.23 39.31 -3.93
N GLN A 191 -46.93 40.34 -4.72
CA GLN A 191 -46.07 40.22 -5.90
C GLN A 191 -44.64 39.85 -5.51
N ARG A 192 -44.06 40.51 -4.49
CA ARG A 192 -42.73 40.17 -3.94
C ARG A 192 -42.70 38.73 -3.40
N ALA A 193 -43.72 38.31 -2.65
CA ALA A 193 -43.85 36.95 -2.15
C ALA A 193 -43.92 35.92 -3.30
N ASN A 194 -44.69 36.19 -4.36
CA ASN A 194 -44.75 35.31 -5.54
C ASN A 194 -43.40 35.21 -6.27
N VAL A 195 -42.66 36.31 -6.42
CA VAL A 195 -41.31 36.30 -7.00
C VAL A 195 -40.34 35.52 -6.11
N ALA A 196 -40.40 35.70 -4.79
CA ALA A 196 -39.59 34.96 -3.83
C ALA A 196 -39.89 33.45 -3.86
N MET A 197 -41.16 33.05 -3.88
CA MET A 197 -41.55 31.63 -3.99
C MET A 197 -41.04 31.00 -5.30
N ARG A 198 -41.11 31.70 -6.44
CA ARG A 198 -40.55 31.20 -7.71
C ARG A 198 -39.03 31.05 -7.68
N LYS A 199 -38.31 32.00 -7.07
CA LYS A 199 -36.85 31.90 -6.86
C LYS A 199 -36.49 30.72 -5.95
N ASN A 200 -37.21 30.56 -4.84
CA ASN A 200 -37.01 29.44 -3.91
C ASN A 200 -37.29 28.08 -4.59
N PHE A 201 -38.36 27.98 -5.39
CA PHE A 201 -38.66 26.77 -6.15
C PHE A 201 -37.54 26.42 -7.14
N ALA A 202 -37.04 27.40 -7.92
CA ALA A 202 -35.93 27.20 -8.83
C ALA A 202 -34.63 26.77 -8.10
N SER A 203 -34.34 27.38 -6.94
CA SER A 203 -33.18 27.01 -6.12
C SER A 203 -33.29 25.61 -5.52
N ILE A 204 -34.49 25.20 -5.09
CA ILE A 204 -34.75 23.83 -4.59
C ILE A 204 -34.60 22.82 -5.73
N GLN A 205 -35.12 23.12 -6.92
CA GLN A 205 -34.98 22.27 -8.10
C GLN A 205 -33.51 22.08 -8.47
N GLN A 206 -32.73 23.16 -8.55
CA GLN A 206 -31.28 23.08 -8.79
C GLN A 206 -30.57 22.22 -7.74
N LEU A 207 -30.87 22.39 -6.45
CA LEU A 207 -30.26 21.60 -5.38
C LEU A 207 -30.62 20.10 -5.50
N GLN A 208 -31.85 19.77 -5.90
CA GLN A 208 -32.28 18.40 -6.16
C GLN A 208 -31.52 17.77 -7.34
N ASP A 209 -31.36 18.53 -8.44
CA ASP A 209 -30.66 18.07 -9.64
C ASP A 209 -29.15 17.90 -9.36
N GLU A 210 -28.51 18.84 -8.65
CA GLU A 210 -27.13 18.69 -8.18
C GLU A 210 -26.95 17.47 -7.27
N THR A 211 -27.88 17.26 -6.33
CA THR A 211 -27.85 16.10 -5.41
C THR A 211 -28.08 14.78 -6.15
N LYS A 212 -28.84 14.79 -7.26
CA LYS A 212 -29.01 13.64 -8.14
C LYS A 212 -27.72 13.34 -8.91
N THR A 213 -27.11 14.35 -9.54
CA THR A 213 -25.85 14.21 -10.27
C THR A 213 -24.71 13.73 -9.37
N ARG A 214 -24.57 14.29 -8.16
CA ARG A 214 -23.56 13.84 -7.17
C ARG A 214 -23.77 12.38 -6.77
N ARG A 215 -25.02 11.94 -6.58
CA ARG A 215 -25.31 10.52 -6.29
C ARG A 215 -24.91 9.60 -7.44
N CYS A 216 -25.29 9.92 -8.68
CA CYS A 216 -24.89 9.12 -9.85
C CYS A 216 -23.36 9.07 -10.04
N GLN A 217 -22.63 10.14 -9.72
CA GLN A 217 -21.16 10.14 -9.75
C GLN A 217 -20.54 9.25 -8.66
N LEU A 218 -21.12 9.22 -7.46
CA LEU A 218 -20.67 8.34 -6.39
C LEU A 218 -20.99 6.87 -6.70
N GLU A 219 -22.17 6.60 -7.27
CA GLU A 219 -22.61 5.28 -7.70
C GLU A 219 -21.67 4.71 -8.79
N SER A 220 -21.35 5.50 -9.83
CA SER A 220 -20.34 5.12 -10.85
C SER A 220 -18.98 4.77 -10.25
N ARG A 221 -18.52 5.55 -9.26
CA ARG A 221 -17.23 5.28 -8.58
C ARG A 221 -17.27 4.02 -7.73
N ILE A 222 -18.40 3.73 -7.07
CA ILE A 222 -18.60 2.49 -6.31
C ILE A 222 -18.59 1.29 -7.27
N ASP A 223 -19.26 1.38 -8.41
CA ASP A 223 -19.27 0.33 -9.44
C ASP A 223 -17.87 0.11 -10.03
N GLU A 224 -17.12 1.17 -10.33
CA GLU A 224 -15.72 1.10 -10.79
C GLU A 224 -14.80 0.44 -9.75
N GLN A 225 -14.94 0.81 -8.47
CA GLN A 225 -14.18 0.21 -7.37
C GLN A 225 -14.55 -1.26 -7.14
N GLN A 226 -15.83 -1.61 -7.23
CA GLN A 226 -16.29 -2.99 -7.11
C GLN A 226 -15.73 -3.86 -8.25
N GLN A 227 -15.74 -3.37 -9.50
CA GLN A 227 -15.13 -4.07 -10.62
C GLN A 227 -13.62 -4.27 -10.44
N GLN A 228 -12.90 -3.31 -9.86
CA GLN A 228 -11.48 -3.48 -9.54
C GLN A 228 -11.25 -4.54 -8.45
N ILE A 229 -12.08 -4.54 -7.41
CA ILE A 229 -12.04 -5.56 -6.34
C ILE A 229 -12.31 -6.96 -6.92
N ASP A 230 -13.31 -7.10 -7.79
CA ASP A 230 -13.65 -8.39 -8.43
C ASP A 230 -12.53 -8.89 -9.35
N GLN A 231 -11.88 -8.00 -10.11
CA GLN A 231 -10.70 -8.33 -10.93
C GLN A 231 -9.51 -8.78 -10.07
N GLN A 232 -9.22 -8.08 -8.97
CA GLN A 232 -8.15 -8.45 -8.03
C GLN A 232 -8.45 -9.80 -7.34
N ASN A 233 -9.69 -10.04 -6.94
CA ASN A 233 -10.12 -11.32 -6.36
C ASN A 233 -9.97 -12.48 -7.36
N ALA A 234 -10.32 -12.27 -8.64
CA ALA A 234 -10.11 -13.25 -9.69
C ALA A 234 -8.62 -13.55 -9.92
N GLU A 235 -7.75 -12.54 -9.89
CA GLU A 235 -6.31 -12.72 -10.02
C GLU A 235 -5.70 -13.45 -8.81
N ILE A 236 -6.10 -13.09 -7.59
CA ILE A 236 -5.71 -13.82 -6.37
C ILE A 236 -6.15 -15.28 -6.44
N GLY A 237 -7.32 -15.58 -7.03
CA GLY A 237 -7.74 -16.95 -7.34
C GLY A 237 -6.77 -17.66 -8.28
N ARG A 238 -6.49 -17.07 -9.46
CA ARG A 238 -5.55 -17.65 -10.44
C ARG A 238 -4.16 -17.90 -9.86
N LEU A 239 -3.64 -16.97 -9.06
CA LEU A 239 -2.32 -17.10 -8.43
C LEU A 239 -2.30 -18.19 -7.36
N LYS A 240 -3.38 -18.39 -6.60
CA LYS A 240 -3.51 -19.51 -5.65
C LYS A 240 -3.55 -20.86 -6.36
N ASP A 241 -4.31 -20.97 -7.45
CA ASP A 241 -4.38 -22.21 -8.24
C ASP A 241 -3.02 -22.54 -8.87
N ALA A 242 -2.31 -21.52 -9.39
CA ALA A 242 -0.96 -21.67 -9.93
C ALA A 242 0.06 -22.07 -8.86
N LEU A 243 -0.03 -21.52 -7.64
CA LEU A 243 0.82 -21.89 -6.51
C LEU A 243 0.59 -23.36 -6.10
N ALA A 244 -0.67 -23.77 -5.93
CA ALA A 244 -1.02 -25.15 -5.58
C ALA A 244 -0.56 -26.15 -6.66
N ALA A 245 -0.64 -25.78 -7.94
CA ALA A 245 -0.10 -26.59 -9.04
C ALA A 245 1.43 -26.69 -8.99
N ALA A 246 2.13 -25.59 -8.67
CA ALA A 246 3.59 -25.58 -8.52
C ALA A 246 4.06 -26.41 -7.31
N GLU A 247 3.37 -26.32 -6.16
CA GLU A 247 3.64 -27.13 -4.97
C GLU A 247 3.43 -28.62 -5.24
N SER A 248 2.37 -28.99 -5.97
CA SER A 248 2.12 -30.37 -6.41
C SER A 248 3.24 -30.89 -7.31
N LEU A 249 3.66 -30.12 -8.33
CA LEU A 249 4.77 -30.48 -9.21
C LEU A 249 6.11 -30.58 -8.45
N ALA A 250 6.35 -29.72 -7.45
CA ALA A 250 7.53 -29.81 -6.60
C ALA A 250 7.53 -31.08 -5.74
N ALA A 251 6.38 -31.45 -5.17
CA ALA A 251 6.22 -32.67 -4.39
C ALA A 251 6.46 -33.94 -5.23
N GLU A 252 5.96 -34.00 -6.46
CA GLU A 252 6.25 -35.12 -7.38
C GLU A 252 7.74 -35.16 -7.79
N ARG A 253 8.37 -34.00 -8.04
CA ARG A 253 9.81 -33.92 -8.32
C ARG A 253 10.68 -34.38 -7.15
N GLU A 254 10.30 -34.12 -5.91
CA GLU A 254 11.03 -34.66 -4.75
C GLU A 254 10.83 -36.16 -4.57
N LYS A 255 9.62 -36.70 -4.82
CA LYS A 255 9.39 -38.16 -4.85
C LYS A 255 10.24 -38.85 -5.91
N GLU A 256 10.34 -38.27 -7.11
CA GLU A 256 11.17 -38.77 -8.21
C GLU A 256 12.66 -38.79 -7.83
N LYS A 257 13.18 -37.69 -7.26
CA LYS A 257 14.57 -37.64 -6.74
C LYS A 257 14.84 -38.68 -5.67
N GLU A 258 13.90 -38.87 -4.73
CA GLU A 258 14.07 -39.83 -3.64
C GLU A 258 14.01 -41.28 -4.12
N ALA A 259 13.17 -41.57 -5.13
CA ALA A 259 13.18 -42.87 -5.82
C ALA A 259 14.53 -43.14 -6.50
N ILE A 260 15.07 -42.17 -7.24
CA ILE A 260 16.39 -42.28 -7.90
C ILE A 260 17.52 -42.46 -6.88
N ARG A 261 17.48 -41.76 -5.73
CA ARG A 261 18.45 -41.94 -4.64
C ARG A 261 18.39 -43.35 -4.05
N SER A 262 17.20 -43.86 -3.82
CA SER A 262 16.98 -45.22 -3.29
C SER A 262 17.50 -46.28 -4.27
N GLU A 263 17.22 -46.13 -5.57
CA GLU A 263 17.72 -47.01 -6.62
C GLU A 263 19.26 -46.97 -6.71
N LEU A 264 19.86 -45.78 -6.72
CA LEU A 264 21.32 -45.62 -6.73
C LEU A 264 21.98 -46.20 -5.47
N GLN A 265 21.35 -46.06 -4.29
CA GLN A 265 21.85 -46.69 -3.07
C GLN A 265 21.82 -48.22 -3.17
N ALA A 266 20.73 -48.80 -3.70
CA ALA A 266 20.62 -50.23 -3.92
C ALA A 266 21.68 -50.76 -4.90
N GLU A 267 21.96 -50.03 -6.00
CA GLU A 267 23.04 -50.36 -6.93
C GLU A 267 24.43 -50.30 -6.25
N LEU A 268 24.70 -49.28 -5.43
CA LEU A 268 25.96 -49.16 -4.69
C LEU A 268 26.14 -50.30 -3.66
N GLU A 269 25.06 -50.74 -3.02
CA GLU A 269 25.06 -51.89 -2.10
C GLU A 269 25.22 -53.23 -2.83
N GLU A 270 24.69 -53.38 -4.05
CA GLU A 270 24.95 -54.54 -4.91
C GLU A 270 26.41 -54.57 -5.39
N ILE A 271 26.94 -53.44 -5.90
CA ILE A 271 28.36 -53.32 -6.31
C ILE A 271 29.29 -53.63 -5.13
N ARG A 272 28.96 -53.18 -3.91
CA ARG A 272 29.72 -53.52 -2.70
C ARG A 272 29.71 -55.03 -2.45
N ARG A 273 28.54 -55.68 -2.50
CA ARG A 273 28.40 -57.14 -2.30
C ARG A 273 29.16 -57.95 -3.36
N VAL A 274 29.13 -57.53 -4.63
CA VAL A 274 29.91 -58.16 -5.70
C VAL A 274 31.41 -58.03 -5.44
N ARG A 275 31.92 -56.83 -5.14
CA ARG A 275 33.35 -56.63 -4.84
C ARG A 275 33.82 -57.40 -3.61
N GLU A 276 32.99 -57.50 -2.57
CA GLU A 276 33.29 -58.32 -1.40
C GLU A 276 33.33 -59.82 -1.72
N MET A 277 32.54 -60.28 -2.70
CA MET A 277 32.57 -61.66 -3.19
C MET A 277 33.84 -61.92 -4.01
N GLU A 278 34.13 -61.07 -5.00
CA GLU A 278 35.35 -61.12 -5.83
C GLU A 278 36.62 -61.09 -4.96
N GLN A 279 36.66 -60.23 -3.93
CA GLN A 279 37.79 -60.17 -3.01
C GLN A 279 37.95 -61.45 -2.17
N LYS A 280 36.86 -62.08 -1.76
CA LYS A 280 36.89 -63.36 -1.02
C LYS A 280 37.33 -64.52 -1.92
N GLU A 281 36.87 -64.56 -3.17
CA GLU A 281 37.29 -65.56 -4.16
C GLU A 281 38.78 -65.40 -4.50
N ALA A 282 39.25 -64.18 -4.77
CA ALA A 282 40.67 -63.90 -5.02
C ALA A 282 41.55 -64.25 -3.81
N GLN A 283 41.10 -64.00 -2.59
CA GLN A 283 41.83 -64.41 -1.37
C GLN A 283 41.90 -65.94 -1.24
N GLN A 284 40.82 -66.66 -1.56
CA GLN A 284 40.81 -68.12 -1.56
C GLN A 284 41.79 -68.70 -2.60
N GLU A 285 41.84 -68.14 -3.82
CA GLU A 285 42.80 -68.53 -4.84
C GLU A 285 44.25 -68.29 -4.39
N VAL A 286 44.54 -67.13 -3.77
CA VAL A 286 45.86 -66.84 -3.19
C VAL A 286 46.22 -67.83 -2.09
N ASP A 287 45.30 -68.17 -1.19
CA ASP A 287 45.52 -69.15 -0.12
C ASP A 287 45.78 -70.56 -0.68
N GLU A 288 45.09 -70.97 -1.75
CA GLU A 288 45.33 -72.23 -2.45
C GLU A 288 46.69 -72.24 -3.18
N LEU A 289 47.04 -71.16 -3.87
CA LEU A 289 48.35 -71.00 -4.50
C LEU A 289 49.49 -71.02 -3.47
N CYS A 290 49.30 -70.43 -2.29
CA CYS A 290 50.25 -70.50 -1.18
C CYS A 290 50.42 -71.94 -0.65
N LYS A 291 49.32 -72.71 -0.50
CA LYS A 291 49.39 -74.14 -0.14
C LYS A 291 50.18 -74.94 -1.18
N LEU A 292 49.82 -74.84 -2.46
CA LEU A 292 50.50 -75.51 -3.57
C LEU A 292 51.98 -75.09 -3.68
N ALA A 293 52.31 -73.83 -3.41
CA ALA A 293 53.69 -73.36 -3.37
C ALA A 293 54.47 -74.00 -2.21
N SER A 294 53.88 -74.10 -1.02
CA SER A 294 54.51 -74.75 0.15
C SER A 294 54.73 -76.26 -0.06
N GLU A 295 53.78 -76.96 -0.69
CA GLU A 295 53.91 -78.36 -1.07
C GLU A 295 55.06 -78.56 -2.08
N ARG A 296 55.10 -77.74 -3.14
CA ARG A 296 56.19 -77.74 -4.13
C ARG A 296 57.54 -77.43 -3.47
N GLN A 297 57.58 -76.48 -2.55
CA GLN A 297 58.80 -76.12 -1.81
C GLN A 297 59.29 -77.28 -0.93
N ALA A 298 58.39 -78.01 -0.26
CA ALA A 298 58.74 -79.20 0.51
C ALA A 298 59.31 -80.33 -0.37
N VAL A 299 58.73 -80.54 -1.56
CA VAL A 299 59.28 -81.49 -2.56
C VAL A 299 60.67 -81.06 -3.03
N ILE A 300 60.87 -79.76 -3.34
CA ILE A 300 62.17 -79.21 -3.73
C ILE A 300 63.21 -79.39 -2.61
N GLN A 301 62.86 -79.11 -1.35
CA GLN A 301 63.76 -79.32 -0.21
C GLN A 301 64.15 -80.79 -0.04
N ASN A 302 63.21 -81.72 -0.20
CA ASN A 302 63.45 -83.17 -0.10
C ASN A 302 64.36 -83.66 -1.25
N LEU A 303 64.09 -83.20 -2.48
CA LEU A 303 64.96 -83.47 -3.64
C LEU A 303 66.35 -82.87 -3.46
N ALA A 304 66.48 -81.65 -2.91
CA ALA A 304 67.76 -81.01 -2.65
C ALA A 304 68.58 -81.77 -1.60
N THR A 305 67.97 -82.23 -0.50
CA THR A 305 68.67 -83.11 0.47
C THR A 305 69.07 -84.43 -0.18
N LYS A 306 68.25 -84.98 -1.08
CA LYS A 306 68.61 -86.21 -1.81
C LYS A 306 69.74 -86.00 -2.82
N ILE A 307 69.78 -84.84 -3.49
CA ILE A 307 70.89 -84.44 -4.36
C ILE A 307 72.16 -84.27 -3.52
N GLU A 308 72.12 -83.57 -2.40
CA GLU A 308 73.29 -83.41 -1.51
C GLU A 308 73.83 -84.76 -1.01
N ASN A 309 72.95 -85.69 -0.62
CA ASN A 309 73.34 -87.06 -0.28
C ASN A 309 73.96 -87.83 -1.47
N LEU A 310 73.43 -87.68 -2.67
CA LEU A 310 73.98 -88.28 -3.89
C LEU A 310 75.31 -87.62 -4.31
N GLU A 311 75.48 -86.32 -4.12
CA GLU A 311 76.74 -85.61 -4.37
C GLU A 311 77.82 -86.02 -3.37
N LEU A 312 77.47 -86.22 -2.10
CA LEU A 312 78.35 -86.84 -1.11
C LEU A 312 78.75 -88.28 -1.50
N GLN A 313 77.85 -89.02 -2.15
CA GLN A 313 78.13 -90.36 -2.70
C GLN A 313 79.00 -90.31 -3.97
N ILE A 314 78.78 -89.33 -4.86
CA ILE A 314 79.54 -89.11 -6.10
C ILE A 314 80.94 -88.56 -5.83
N LYS A 315 81.17 -87.83 -4.73
CA LYS A 315 82.50 -87.41 -4.27
C LYS A 315 83.47 -88.57 -4.00
N GLY A 316 83.00 -89.83 -4.02
CA GLY A 316 83.84 -91.04 -4.06
C GLY A 316 84.42 -91.41 -5.42
N PHE A 317 84.02 -90.77 -6.54
CA PHE A 317 84.50 -91.07 -7.89
C PHE A 317 84.97 -89.82 -8.65
N VAL A 318 86.30 -89.72 -8.83
CA VAL A 318 86.92 -88.71 -9.70
C VAL A 318 86.86 -89.18 -11.15
N VAL A 319 85.94 -88.63 -11.94
CA VAL A 319 86.00 -88.76 -13.41
C VAL A 319 87.06 -87.81 -13.95
N VAL A 320 88.20 -88.38 -14.34
CA VAL A 320 89.30 -87.66 -14.97
C VAL A 320 88.92 -87.31 -16.41
N ASN A 321 88.37 -86.10 -16.62
CA ASN A 321 88.30 -85.51 -17.96
C ASN A 321 89.63 -84.79 -18.26
N THR A 322 90.58 -85.53 -18.83
CA THR A 322 91.74 -84.92 -19.49
C THR A 322 91.28 -84.18 -20.75
N ASN A 323 91.48 -82.87 -20.82
CA ASN A 323 91.60 -82.16 -22.10
C ASN A 323 92.66 -81.05 -22.01
N LYS A 324 93.51 -81.02 -23.03
CA LYS A 324 94.68 -80.14 -23.13
C LYS A 324 94.28 -78.72 -23.56
N PRO A 325 95.09 -77.69 -23.29
CA PRO A 325 94.88 -76.36 -23.87
C PRO A 325 95.27 -76.35 -25.36
N GLU A 326 94.43 -75.77 -26.21
CA GLU A 326 94.83 -75.37 -27.56
C GLU A 326 95.24 -73.89 -27.58
N PRO A 327 96.47 -73.57 -28.01
CA PRO A 327 96.85 -72.23 -28.45
C PRO A 327 96.52 -72.06 -29.94
N GLY A 328 95.75 -71.03 -30.30
CA GLY A 328 95.28 -70.88 -31.69
C GLY A 328 94.67 -69.51 -31.98
N ASP A 329 95.49 -68.46 -31.92
CA ASP A 329 95.13 -67.14 -32.42
C ASP A 329 95.30 -67.07 -33.96
N GLY A 330 94.58 -66.16 -34.63
CA GLY A 330 94.97 -65.70 -35.97
C GLY A 330 94.45 -66.44 -37.21
N THR A 331 93.29 -67.11 -37.18
CA THR A 331 92.58 -67.48 -38.43
C THR A 331 91.19 -66.86 -38.51
N ALA A 332 90.89 -66.21 -39.63
CA ALA A 332 89.57 -65.63 -39.88
C ALA A 332 88.53 -66.75 -39.93
N LYS A 333 87.63 -66.79 -38.94
CA LYS A 333 86.51 -67.74 -38.88
C LYS A 333 85.52 -67.41 -39.99
N PHE A 334 85.74 -67.99 -41.17
CA PHE A 334 84.72 -68.07 -42.21
C PHE A 334 83.55 -68.91 -41.66
N VAL A 335 82.51 -68.21 -41.21
CA VAL A 335 81.25 -68.82 -40.81
C VAL A 335 80.67 -69.52 -42.04
N PRO A 336 80.32 -70.82 -41.98
CA PRO A 336 79.67 -71.51 -43.10
C PRO A 336 78.44 -70.75 -43.57
N ILE A 337 78.18 -70.74 -44.88
CA ILE A 337 77.08 -69.97 -45.48
C ILE A 337 75.74 -70.34 -44.83
N GLU A 338 75.55 -71.61 -44.47
CA GLU A 338 74.37 -72.14 -43.80
C GLU A 338 74.20 -71.54 -42.39
N ALA A 339 75.30 -71.41 -41.64
CA ALA A 339 75.31 -70.83 -40.30
C ALA A 339 75.08 -69.31 -40.35
N HIS A 340 75.63 -68.62 -41.35
CA HIS A 340 75.33 -67.21 -41.59
C HIS A 340 73.87 -67.00 -42.00
N GLN A 341 73.32 -67.82 -42.90
CA GLN A 341 71.90 -67.79 -43.27
C GLN A 341 70.96 -68.09 -42.09
N GLN A 342 71.35 -68.99 -41.17
CA GLN A 342 70.60 -69.23 -39.93
C GLN A 342 70.63 -67.99 -39.01
N GLN A 343 71.77 -67.30 -38.88
CA GLN A 343 71.87 -66.06 -38.11
C GLN A 343 71.04 -64.93 -38.75
N VAL A 344 71.09 -64.76 -40.07
CA VAL A 344 70.26 -63.79 -40.80
C VAL A 344 68.77 -64.07 -40.56
N LYS A 345 68.30 -65.31 -40.74
CA LYS A 345 66.90 -65.69 -40.44
C LYS A 345 66.51 -65.51 -38.97
N ALA A 346 67.45 -65.66 -38.05
CA ALA A 346 67.21 -65.40 -36.63
C ALA A 346 67.11 -63.89 -36.33
N LEU A 347 67.89 -63.05 -37.01
CA LEU A 347 67.80 -61.59 -36.93
C LEU A 347 66.53 -61.05 -37.60
N GLU A 348 66.15 -61.57 -38.78
CA GLU A 348 64.89 -61.25 -39.46
C GLU A 348 63.68 -61.52 -38.56
N ARG A 349 63.62 -62.68 -37.91
CA ARG A 349 62.56 -63.01 -36.95
C ARG A 349 62.52 -62.05 -35.76
N LYS A 350 63.68 -61.72 -35.17
CA LYS A 350 63.77 -60.73 -34.08
C LYS A 350 63.29 -59.35 -34.55
N MET A 351 63.67 -58.93 -35.74
CA MET A 351 63.24 -57.67 -36.34
C MET A 351 61.73 -57.64 -36.56
N SER A 352 61.11 -58.69 -37.10
CA SER A 352 59.65 -58.78 -37.23
C SER A 352 58.93 -58.74 -35.88
N VAL A 353 59.46 -59.40 -34.84
CA VAL A 353 58.89 -59.34 -33.48
C VAL A 353 58.97 -57.91 -32.92
N GLU A 354 60.09 -57.20 -33.09
CA GLU A 354 60.23 -55.85 -32.56
C GLU A 354 59.42 -54.81 -33.37
N VAL A 355 59.25 -55.02 -34.69
CA VAL A 355 58.32 -54.23 -35.51
C VAL A 355 56.88 -54.43 -35.07
N ALA A 356 56.46 -55.66 -34.75
CA ALA A 356 55.11 -55.93 -34.23
C ALA A 356 54.85 -55.20 -32.90
N LYS A 357 55.77 -55.28 -31.94
CA LYS A 357 55.67 -54.52 -30.68
C LYS A 357 55.62 -53.00 -30.90
N ASN A 358 56.43 -52.48 -31.82
CA ASN A 358 56.42 -51.04 -32.12
C ASN A 358 55.08 -50.57 -32.70
N LEU A 359 54.39 -51.42 -33.47
CA LEU A 359 53.02 -51.14 -33.93
C LEU A 359 52.03 -51.15 -32.75
N GLU A 360 52.10 -52.16 -31.88
CA GLU A 360 51.29 -52.21 -30.64
C GLU A 360 51.50 -50.98 -29.75
N PHE A 361 52.75 -50.51 -29.60
CA PHE A 361 53.06 -49.29 -28.85
C PHE A 361 52.52 -48.01 -29.51
N GLU A 362 52.56 -47.91 -30.84
CA GLU A 362 52.03 -46.73 -31.54
C GLU A 362 50.50 -46.71 -31.52
N ASP A 363 49.83 -47.87 -31.62
CA ASP A 363 48.38 -48.01 -31.43
C ASP A 363 47.96 -47.63 -30.00
N MET A 364 48.68 -48.13 -28.98
CA MET A 364 48.45 -47.74 -27.57
C MET A 364 48.69 -46.23 -27.36
N ARG A 365 49.76 -45.67 -27.92
CA ARG A 365 50.05 -44.23 -27.88
C ARG A 365 48.92 -43.42 -28.52
N LYS A 366 48.38 -43.87 -29.64
CA LYS A 366 47.24 -43.23 -30.32
C LYS A 366 46.01 -43.24 -29.43
N LEU A 367 45.66 -44.38 -28.81
CA LEU A 367 44.53 -44.47 -27.87
C LEU A 367 44.67 -43.46 -26.72
N TYR A 368 45.85 -43.34 -26.10
CA TYR A 368 46.08 -42.34 -25.05
C TYR A 368 45.97 -40.89 -25.55
N VAL A 369 46.41 -40.60 -26.78
CA VAL A 369 46.27 -39.25 -27.38
C VAL A 369 44.80 -38.92 -27.65
N ASP A 370 44.02 -39.89 -28.14
CA ASP A 370 42.59 -39.74 -28.41
C ASP A 370 41.81 -39.56 -27.08
N GLU A 371 42.13 -40.33 -26.04
CA GLU A 371 41.56 -40.19 -24.69
C GLU A 371 41.89 -38.82 -24.07
N ILE A 372 43.15 -38.39 -24.09
CA ILE A 372 43.57 -37.06 -23.62
C ILE A 372 42.85 -35.94 -24.38
N THR A 373 42.57 -36.14 -25.68
CA THR A 373 41.85 -35.17 -26.50
C THR A 373 40.36 -35.11 -26.12
N CYS A 374 39.73 -36.26 -25.89
CA CYS A 374 38.37 -36.35 -25.36
C CYS A 374 38.24 -35.69 -23.98
N LEU A 375 39.15 -35.98 -23.05
CA LEU A 375 39.18 -35.38 -21.72
C LEU A 375 39.35 -33.85 -21.77
N LYS A 376 40.21 -33.33 -22.65
CA LYS A 376 40.34 -31.87 -22.87
C LYS A 376 39.05 -31.23 -23.37
N ALA A 377 38.34 -31.87 -24.30
CA ALA A 377 37.06 -31.37 -24.79
C ALA A 377 36.00 -31.37 -23.68
N ASN A 378 35.95 -32.42 -22.85
CA ASN A 378 35.04 -32.50 -21.70
C ASN A 378 35.32 -31.43 -20.64
N VAL A 379 36.60 -31.17 -20.32
CA VAL A 379 36.98 -30.08 -19.40
C VAL A 379 36.56 -28.72 -19.94
N GLN A 380 36.79 -28.43 -21.23
CA GLN A 380 36.34 -27.17 -21.84
C GLN A 380 34.81 -27.04 -21.87
N ALA A 381 34.07 -28.14 -22.05
CA ALA A 381 32.62 -28.13 -21.98
C ALA A 381 32.13 -27.84 -20.54
N ALA A 382 32.72 -28.50 -19.54
CA ALA A 382 32.41 -28.27 -18.13
C ALA A 382 32.72 -26.83 -17.69
N GLU A 383 33.86 -26.26 -18.12
CA GLU A 383 34.24 -24.87 -17.84
C GLU A 383 33.25 -23.86 -18.44
N LYS A 384 32.75 -24.11 -19.67
CA LYS A 384 31.69 -23.29 -20.30
C LYS A 384 30.37 -23.37 -19.54
N VAL A 385 29.97 -24.55 -19.09
CA VAL A 385 28.74 -24.72 -18.28
C VAL A 385 28.90 -24.02 -16.92
N TYR A 386 30.04 -24.18 -16.26
CA TYR A 386 30.32 -23.53 -14.98
C TYR A 386 30.33 -22.00 -15.08
N THR A 387 30.98 -21.44 -16.12
CA THR A 387 31.01 -19.99 -16.35
C THR A 387 29.65 -19.42 -16.70
N ALA A 388 28.84 -20.10 -17.53
CA ALA A 388 27.46 -19.72 -17.80
C ALA A 388 26.60 -19.75 -16.52
N SER A 389 26.65 -20.86 -15.77
CA SER A 389 25.92 -21.01 -14.50
C SER A 389 26.27 -19.92 -13.48
N ARG A 390 27.55 -19.54 -13.38
CA ARG A 390 27.99 -18.44 -12.50
C ARG A 390 27.44 -17.08 -12.94
N VAL A 391 27.35 -16.83 -14.25
CA VAL A 391 26.76 -15.59 -14.79
C VAL A 391 25.26 -15.53 -14.51
N ASP A 392 24.54 -16.63 -14.70
CA ASP A 392 23.09 -16.67 -14.46
C ASP A 392 22.75 -16.59 -12.96
N MET A 393 23.57 -17.21 -12.09
CA MET A 393 23.48 -17.05 -10.63
C MET A 393 23.69 -15.58 -10.21
N GLN A 394 24.62 -14.86 -10.83
CA GLN A 394 24.85 -13.45 -10.55
C GLN A 394 23.65 -12.58 -10.99
N LYS A 395 23.09 -12.81 -12.18
CA LYS A 395 21.86 -12.11 -12.63
C LYS A 395 20.71 -12.30 -11.64
N LEU A 396 20.46 -13.54 -11.23
CA LEU A 396 19.41 -13.85 -10.26
C LEU A 396 19.63 -13.15 -8.92
N TYR A 397 20.88 -13.02 -8.46
CA TYR A 397 21.21 -12.27 -7.25
C TYR A 397 20.93 -10.76 -7.42
N ASP A 398 21.30 -10.18 -8.55
CA ASP A 398 21.08 -8.76 -8.84
C ASP A 398 19.58 -8.43 -9.01
N GLU A 399 18.82 -9.30 -9.69
CA GLU A 399 17.35 -9.23 -9.77
C GLU A 399 16.68 -9.34 -8.40
N LEU A 400 17.14 -10.24 -7.53
CA LEU A 400 16.58 -10.41 -6.18
C LEU A 400 16.82 -9.16 -5.34
N LYS A 401 18.01 -8.57 -5.44
CA LYS A 401 18.38 -7.31 -4.79
C LYS A 401 17.55 -6.12 -5.29
N GLU A 402 17.27 -6.02 -6.59
CA GLU A 402 16.40 -4.98 -7.14
C GLU A 402 14.96 -5.13 -6.62
N ARG A 403 14.45 -6.37 -6.57
CA ARG A 403 13.13 -6.68 -5.97
C ARG A 403 13.07 -6.31 -4.49
N ASP A 404 14.10 -6.59 -3.70
CA ASP A 404 14.18 -6.21 -2.28
C ASP A 404 14.13 -4.68 -2.12
N THR A 405 14.85 -3.91 -2.94
CA THR A 405 14.77 -2.44 -2.91
C THR A 405 13.38 -1.93 -3.28
N THR A 406 12.72 -2.57 -4.26
CA THR A 406 11.35 -2.23 -4.67
C THR A 406 10.34 -2.53 -3.56
N ILE A 407 10.50 -3.65 -2.85
CA ILE A 407 9.65 -4.03 -1.70
C ILE A 407 9.79 -3.00 -0.57
N GLU A 408 11.00 -2.54 -0.26
CA GLU A 408 11.18 -1.57 0.82
C GLU A 408 10.64 -0.18 0.46
N GLN A 409 10.73 0.23 -0.81
CA GLN A 409 10.05 1.44 -1.30
C GLN A 409 8.53 1.33 -1.16
N LEU A 410 7.92 0.23 -1.64
CA LEU A 410 6.47 0.01 -1.50
C LEU A 410 6.02 -0.03 -0.04
N ARG A 411 6.84 -0.56 0.88
CA ARG A 411 6.58 -0.49 2.33
C ARG A 411 6.66 0.93 2.88
N ALA A 412 7.53 1.79 2.36
CA ALA A 412 7.58 3.21 2.73
C ALA A 412 6.32 3.94 2.25
N ASP A 413 5.91 3.71 1.00
CA ASP A 413 4.73 4.33 0.40
C ASP A 413 3.44 3.90 1.13
N VAL A 414 3.29 2.61 1.47
CA VAL A 414 2.17 2.09 2.27
C VAL A 414 2.13 2.70 3.67
N ARG A 415 3.29 2.91 4.33
CA ARG A 415 3.36 3.61 5.62
C ARG A 415 2.83 5.05 5.48
N THR A 416 3.34 5.80 4.50
CA THR A 416 2.91 7.18 4.24
C THR A 416 1.41 7.29 3.90
N ALA A 417 0.87 6.38 3.09
CA ALA A 417 -0.57 6.34 2.79
C ALA A 417 -1.41 6.00 4.03
N THR A 418 -0.92 5.11 4.90
CA THR A 418 -1.58 4.76 6.17
C THR A 418 -1.65 5.97 7.10
N ASP A 419 -0.54 6.69 7.26
CA ASP A 419 -0.48 7.91 8.08
C ASP A 419 -1.45 8.99 7.56
N GLN A 420 -1.56 9.16 6.24
CA GLN A 420 -2.54 10.06 5.62
C GLN A 420 -3.99 9.63 5.90
N ILE A 421 -4.31 8.33 5.83
CA ILE A 421 -5.64 7.80 6.17
C ILE A 421 -5.97 8.07 7.64
N ILE A 422 -5.01 7.90 8.56
CA ILE A 422 -5.20 8.19 9.99
C ILE A 422 -5.50 9.68 10.21
N VAL A 423 -4.74 10.58 9.59
CA VAL A 423 -4.93 12.04 9.71
C VAL A 423 -6.29 12.47 9.14
N LEU A 424 -6.66 11.96 7.95
CA LEU A 424 -7.96 12.26 7.33
C LEU A 424 -9.14 11.67 8.12
N GLY A 425 -8.97 10.48 8.71
CA GLY A 425 -9.95 9.88 9.61
C GLY A 425 -10.19 10.75 10.84
N ALA A 426 -9.12 11.16 11.53
CA ALA A 426 -9.20 12.06 12.67
C ALA A 426 -9.84 13.42 12.31
N GLN A 427 -9.51 13.98 11.14
CA GLN A 427 -10.15 15.21 10.64
C GLN A 427 -11.66 15.02 10.39
N SER A 428 -12.07 13.89 9.81
CA SER A 428 -13.48 13.56 9.59
C SER A 428 -14.24 13.40 10.91
N GLU A 429 -13.64 12.76 11.91
CA GLU A 429 -14.23 12.64 13.25
C GLU A 429 -14.42 13.99 13.94
N ILE A 430 -13.44 14.91 13.81
CA ILE A 430 -13.55 16.26 14.36
C ILE A 430 -14.70 17.00 13.69
N TYR A 431 -14.77 17.02 12.36
CA TYR A 431 -15.86 17.68 11.64
C TYR A 431 -17.24 17.06 11.93
N GLN A 432 -17.32 15.75 12.16
CA GLN A 432 -18.56 15.12 12.61
C GLN A 432 -18.98 15.64 13.99
N LYS A 433 -18.06 15.65 14.97
CA LYS A 433 -18.32 16.13 16.34
C LYS A 433 -18.70 17.61 16.34
N ASP A 434 -18.00 18.44 15.56
CA ASP A 434 -18.32 19.87 15.40
C ASP A 434 -19.71 20.09 14.78
N PHE A 435 -20.09 19.29 13.77
CA PHE A 435 -21.40 19.37 13.14
C PHE A 435 -22.53 18.91 14.09
N GLU A 436 -22.29 17.86 14.87
CA GLU A 436 -23.22 17.39 15.91
C GLU A 436 -23.40 18.44 17.01
N ALA A 437 -22.32 19.08 17.48
CA ALA A 437 -22.36 20.15 18.48
C ALA A 437 -23.05 21.43 17.98
N GLU A 438 -22.78 21.86 16.73
CA GLU A 438 -23.48 22.99 16.12
C GLU A 438 -24.98 22.68 15.92
N ARG A 439 -25.32 21.41 15.63
CA ARG A 439 -26.69 20.97 15.52
C ARG A 439 -27.42 21.03 16.87
N THR A 440 -26.85 20.48 17.94
CA THR A 440 -27.48 20.54 19.27
C THR A 440 -27.62 21.98 19.75
N ALA A 441 -26.61 22.82 19.57
CA ALA A 441 -26.68 24.25 19.90
C ALA A 441 -27.80 24.99 19.14
N ARG A 442 -28.05 24.64 17.87
CA ARG A 442 -29.17 25.18 17.09
C ARG A 442 -30.54 24.67 17.55
N GLU A 443 -30.65 23.40 17.93
CA GLU A 443 -31.87 22.82 18.49
C GLU A 443 -32.21 23.47 19.85
N GLU A 444 -31.21 23.66 20.73
CA GLU A 444 -31.33 24.41 21.98
C GLU A 444 -31.77 25.87 21.72
N LEU A 445 -31.08 26.61 20.85
CA LEU A 445 -31.41 28.00 20.53
C LEU A 445 -32.81 28.16 19.92
N ALA A 446 -33.26 27.18 19.13
CA ALA A 446 -34.64 27.15 18.62
C ALA A 446 -35.68 26.91 19.73
N SER A 447 -35.37 26.02 20.69
CA SER A 447 -36.23 25.78 21.86
C SER A 447 -36.31 27.03 22.77
N GLU A 448 -35.18 27.68 23.02
CA GLU A 448 -35.08 28.88 23.86
C GLU A 448 -35.79 30.07 23.20
N LYS A 449 -35.63 30.25 21.89
CA LYS A 449 -36.40 31.23 21.12
C LYS A 449 -37.91 30.98 21.24
N SER A 450 -38.33 29.72 21.21
CA SER A 450 -39.75 29.35 21.36
C SER A 450 -40.26 29.64 22.78
N ARG A 451 -39.44 29.39 23.80
CA ARG A 451 -39.72 29.75 25.20
C ARG A 451 -39.87 31.25 25.39
N ILE A 452 -38.92 32.04 24.91
CA ILE A 452 -38.94 33.51 25.00
C ILE A 452 -40.16 34.10 24.27
N LEU A 453 -40.55 33.56 23.12
CA LEU A 453 -41.77 34.00 22.41
C LEU A 453 -43.03 33.71 23.23
N ALA A 454 -43.14 32.53 23.85
CA ALA A 454 -44.28 32.20 24.72
C ALA A 454 -44.33 33.09 25.98
N GLU A 455 -43.18 33.37 26.61
CA GLU A 455 -43.07 34.30 27.74
C GLU A 455 -43.46 35.73 27.32
N PHE A 456 -42.99 36.19 26.15
CA PHE A 456 -43.34 37.50 25.59
C PHE A 456 -44.84 37.63 25.33
N GLU A 457 -45.50 36.60 24.76
CA GLU A 457 -46.95 36.62 24.58
C GLU A 457 -47.71 36.73 25.93
N VAL A 458 -47.25 36.04 26.97
CA VAL A 458 -47.86 36.13 28.31
C VAL A 458 -47.71 37.55 28.88
N VAL A 459 -46.51 38.14 28.79
CA VAL A 459 -46.26 39.52 29.23
C VAL A 459 -47.05 40.53 28.39
N GLN A 460 -47.21 40.31 27.09
CA GLN A 460 -48.01 41.15 26.22
C GLN A 460 -49.49 41.12 26.64
N ARG A 461 -50.06 39.93 26.89
CA ARG A 461 -51.43 39.77 27.40
C ARG A 461 -51.62 40.47 28.76
N GLN A 462 -50.65 40.32 29.67
CA GLN A 462 -50.67 41.02 30.97
C GLN A 462 -50.61 42.55 30.81
N ASN A 463 -49.79 43.08 29.90
CA ASN A 463 -49.73 44.51 29.61
C ASN A 463 -51.04 45.04 29.00
N THR A 464 -51.68 44.29 28.09
CA THR A 464 -52.99 44.68 27.54
C THR A 464 -54.07 44.67 28.62
N GLU A 465 -54.05 43.70 29.52
CA GLU A 465 -54.97 43.60 30.67
C GLU A 465 -54.76 44.76 31.66
N LEU A 466 -53.51 45.04 32.06
CA LEU A 466 -53.19 46.17 32.94
C LEU A 466 -53.54 47.52 32.29
N THR A 467 -53.30 47.68 30.98
CA THR A 467 -53.72 48.88 30.24
C THR A 467 -55.24 49.01 30.22
N ALA A 468 -55.98 47.91 30.04
CA ALA A 468 -57.44 47.92 30.12
C ALA A 468 -57.94 48.28 31.53
N GLN A 469 -57.30 47.76 32.59
CA GLN A 469 -57.62 48.10 33.98
C GLN A 469 -57.29 49.56 34.34
N LEU A 470 -56.19 50.11 33.82
CA LEU A 470 -55.85 51.53 33.97
C LEU A 470 -56.87 52.40 33.24
N ASN A 471 -57.17 52.12 31.98
CA ASN A 471 -58.20 52.82 31.21
C ASN A 471 -59.57 52.74 31.90
N ALA A 472 -59.95 51.61 32.48
CA ALA A 472 -61.19 51.48 33.26
C ALA A 472 -61.17 52.34 34.54
N LYS A 473 -60.03 52.41 35.23
CA LYS A 473 -59.81 53.26 36.42
C LYS A 473 -59.65 54.75 36.11
N GLU A 474 -59.37 55.13 34.87
CA GLU A 474 -59.39 56.53 34.40
C GLU A 474 -60.79 56.90 33.87
N GLN A 475 -61.50 55.93 33.28
CA GLN A 475 -62.89 56.10 32.84
C GLN A 475 -63.88 56.21 34.00
N THR A 476 -63.68 55.55 35.14
CA THR A 476 -64.55 55.74 36.31
C THR A 476 -64.54 57.18 36.85
N PRO A 477 -63.40 57.82 37.19
CA PRO A 477 -63.39 59.20 37.66
C PRO A 477 -63.74 60.19 36.55
N THR A 478 -63.44 59.95 35.28
CA THR A 478 -63.90 60.84 34.20
C THR A 478 -65.39 60.71 33.92
N ALA A 479 -65.99 59.52 34.02
CA ALA A 479 -67.43 59.32 33.96
C ALA A 479 -68.15 59.89 35.19
N GLU A 480 -67.61 59.73 36.40
CA GLU A 480 -68.13 60.36 37.62
C GLU A 480 -67.99 61.89 37.59
N THR A 481 -66.87 62.41 37.07
CA THR A 481 -66.67 63.86 36.93
C THR A 481 -67.50 64.43 35.78
N ALA A 482 -67.72 63.69 34.70
CA ALA A 482 -68.66 64.06 33.64
C ALA A 482 -70.11 64.02 34.15
N ALA A 483 -70.52 63.00 34.90
CA ALA A 483 -71.83 62.94 35.54
C ALA A 483 -72.02 64.09 36.55
N ARG A 484 -70.98 64.41 37.33
CA ARG A 484 -70.98 65.56 38.24
C ARG A 484 -70.99 66.90 37.48
N MET A 485 -70.33 67.01 36.33
CA MET A 485 -70.41 68.19 35.45
C MET A 485 -71.77 68.31 34.76
N VAL A 486 -72.45 67.21 34.41
CA VAL A 486 -73.83 67.23 33.91
C VAL A 486 -74.79 67.66 35.02
N GLN A 487 -74.63 67.14 36.25
CA GLN A 487 -75.40 67.61 37.42
C GLN A 487 -75.17 69.10 37.69
N LEU A 488 -73.92 69.57 37.68
CA LEU A 488 -73.57 70.99 37.80
C LEU A 488 -74.04 71.85 36.61
N ALA A 489 -74.16 71.28 35.41
CA ALA A 489 -74.73 71.98 34.26
C ALA A 489 -76.26 72.15 34.35
N THR A 490 -76.96 71.28 35.10
CA THR A 490 -78.35 71.50 35.51
C THR A 490 -78.51 72.42 36.71
N GLU A 491 -77.45 72.67 37.50
CA GLU A 491 -77.51 73.46 38.74
C GLU A 491 -76.56 74.68 38.73
N ALA A 492 -77.13 75.82 38.37
CA ALA A 492 -76.69 77.19 38.58
C ALA A 492 -75.57 77.78 37.67
N ALA A 493 -75.91 78.91 37.07
CA ALA A 493 -74.97 79.79 36.38
C ALA A 493 -74.11 80.61 37.36
N ASN A 494 -72.79 80.60 37.14
CA ASN A 494 -71.84 81.75 37.19
C ASN A 494 -71.81 82.70 38.42
N PRO A 495 -70.65 83.36 38.70
CA PRO A 495 -69.27 82.86 38.82
C PRO A 495 -68.57 83.45 40.09
N LYS A 496 -67.22 83.34 40.19
CA LYS A 496 -66.26 84.49 40.27
C LYS A 496 -65.07 84.36 41.27
N ARG A 497 -63.88 84.11 40.69
CA ARG A 497 -62.52 84.68 40.96
C ARG A 497 -61.59 84.21 42.12
N ARG A 498 -60.34 84.01 41.66
CA ARG A 498 -59.00 84.37 42.21
C ARG A 498 -58.27 83.39 43.14
N GLY A 499 -57.00 83.13 42.78
CA GLY A 499 -55.99 82.50 43.65
C GLY A 499 -54.76 81.91 42.92
N GLU A 500 -53.95 82.73 42.25
CA GLU A 500 -52.52 82.41 42.03
C GLU A 500 -51.78 82.57 43.38
N PRO A 501 -50.76 81.73 43.68
CA PRO A 501 -49.43 81.92 43.09
C PRO A 501 -48.61 80.64 42.78
N SER A 502 -47.61 80.79 41.91
CA SER A 502 -46.47 79.87 41.70
C SER A 502 -45.19 80.44 42.35
N PRO A 503 -44.02 79.78 42.28
CA PRO A 503 -43.69 78.37 42.48
C PRO A 503 -42.78 78.21 43.74
N PRO A 504 -42.06 77.09 43.93
CA PRO A 504 -40.62 77.18 43.69
C PRO A 504 -40.03 75.97 42.94
N ALA A 505 -38.81 76.14 42.45
CA ALA A 505 -38.06 75.11 41.74
C ALA A 505 -37.24 74.24 42.69
N GLU A 506 -37.34 72.93 42.50
CA GLU A 506 -36.25 71.97 42.72
C GLU A 506 -36.07 71.20 41.40
N GLY A 507 -34.86 70.91 40.93
CA GLY A 507 -33.59 71.11 41.62
C GLY A 507 -32.62 69.94 41.45
N GLY A 508 -32.67 69.23 40.32
CA GLY A 508 -31.65 68.24 39.94
C GLY A 508 -31.82 66.85 40.57
N ASN A 509 -32.27 65.90 39.74
CA ASN A 509 -31.73 64.54 39.69
C ASN A 509 -32.28 63.81 38.46
N GLU A 510 -31.90 64.27 37.26
CA GLU A 510 -31.65 63.28 36.21
C GLU A 510 -30.52 62.37 36.74
N PRO A 511 -30.68 61.04 36.73
CA PRO A 511 -29.53 60.17 36.84
C PRO A 511 -28.74 60.34 35.54
N LEU A 512 -27.81 61.30 35.52
CA LEU A 512 -26.73 61.33 34.54
C LEU A 512 -26.22 59.90 34.43
N SER A 513 -26.28 59.34 33.23
CA SER A 513 -26.02 57.94 32.94
C SER A 513 -24.54 57.64 33.17
N LEU A 514 -24.19 57.44 34.45
CA LEU A 514 -22.87 57.12 34.93
C LEU A 514 -22.49 55.73 34.41
N LEU A 515 -21.86 55.73 33.24
CA LEU A 515 -21.23 54.56 32.67
C LEU A 515 -20.13 54.12 33.65
N ARG A 516 -20.32 52.97 34.30
CA ARG A 516 -19.39 52.46 35.32
C ARG A 516 -18.41 51.47 34.71
N CYS A 517 -17.15 51.55 35.13
CA CYS A 517 -16.18 50.50 34.85
C CYS A 517 -16.60 49.20 35.58
N PRO A 518 -16.72 48.05 34.92
CA PRO A 518 -17.09 46.80 35.58
C PRO A 518 -15.99 46.28 36.53
N LEU A 519 -14.73 46.70 36.34
CA LEU A 519 -13.58 46.26 37.14
C LEU A 519 -13.43 47.04 38.45
N CYS A 520 -13.50 48.37 38.41
CA CYS A 520 -13.28 49.22 39.59
C CYS A 520 -14.50 50.03 40.06
N LEU A 521 -15.65 49.89 39.40
CA LEU A 521 -16.95 50.53 39.70
C LEU A 521 -16.97 52.08 39.69
N LYS A 522 -15.87 52.74 39.31
CA LYS A 522 -15.83 54.20 39.08
C LYS A 522 -16.81 54.59 37.97
N GLY A 523 -17.55 55.68 38.19
CA GLY A 523 -18.54 56.20 37.25
C GLY A 523 -17.97 57.32 36.38
N PHE A 524 -18.25 57.26 35.09
CA PHE A 524 -17.79 58.21 34.07
C PHE A 524 -18.99 58.90 33.40
N ARG A 525 -18.80 60.13 32.93
CA ARG A 525 -19.88 60.95 32.35
C ARG A 525 -20.15 60.65 30.88
N ASP A 526 -19.23 59.98 30.21
CA ASP A 526 -19.25 59.73 28.77
C ASP A 526 -18.47 58.44 28.44
N PHE A 527 -18.77 57.86 27.27
CA PHE A 527 -18.18 56.59 26.86
C PHE A 527 -16.69 56.67 26.53
N GLY A 528 -16.19 57.81 26.03
CA GLY A 528 -14.78 57.98 25.69
C GLY A 528 -13.89 57.94 26.94
N THR A 529 -14.30 58.65 28.00
CA THR A 529 -13.59 58.63 29.28
C THR A 529 -13.67 57.26 29.96
N LEU A 530 -14.80 56.54 29.85
CA LEU A 530 -14.88 55.14 30.30
C LEU A 530 -13.95 54.23 29.48
N GLN A 531 -13.91 54.37 28.15
CA GLN A 531 -13.13 53.49 27.27
C GLN A 531 -11.64 53.61 27.53
N ASN A 532 -11.10 54.84 27.62
CA ASN A 532 -9.70 55.07 27.99
C ASN A 532 -9.38 54.48 29.37
N HIS A 533 -10.25 54.73 30.36
CA HIS A 533 -10.06 54.16 31.69
C HIS A 533 -10.16 52.63 31.70
N ALA A 534 -11.02 52.01 30.89
CA ALA A 534 -11.13 50.56 30.79
C ALA A 534 -9.86 49.94 30.18
N SER A 535 -9.25 50.61 29.19
CA SER A 535 -7.94 50.20 28.66
C SER A 535 -6.84 50.24 29.72
N ASP A 536 -6.77 51.31 30.53
CA ASP A 536 -5.80 51.41 31.63
C ASP A 536 -6.10 50.40 32.76
N CYS A 537 -7.38 50.21 33.10
CA CYS A 537 -7.83 49.36 34.20
C CYS A 537 -7.78 47.86 33.88
N MET A 538 -7.63 47.47 32.61
CA MET A 538 -7.25 46.10 32.20
C MET A 538 -5.73 45.88 32.19
N GLY A 539 -4.93 46.94 32.38
CA GLY A 539 -3.46 46.86 32.45
C GLY A 539 -2.89 46.82 33.87
N THR A 540 -3.76 46.83 34.89
CA THR A 540 -3.38 46.72 36.30
C THR A 540 -4.12 45.55 36.94
N GLU A 541 -3.38 44.46 37.18
CA GLU A 541 -3.80 43.09 37.54
C GLU A 541 -4.23 42.20 36.37
#